data_AF-A0A920TQJ8-F1
#
_entry.id   AF-A0A920TQJ8-F1
#
_cell.length_a   1.000
_cell.length_b   1.000
_cell.length_c   1.000
_cell.angle_alpha   90.00
_cell.angle_beta   90.00
_cell.angle_gamma   90.00
#
_symmetry.space_group_name_H-M   'P 1'
#
loop_
_entity.id
_entity.type
_entity.pdbx_description
1 polymer ?
#
loop_
_entity_poly.entity_id
_entity_poly.type
_entity_poly.pdbx_seq_one_letter_code
_entity_poly.pdbx_strand_id
1 'polypeptide(L)'
;MLEETYLKIISAKTAELFAAATKVGAILSKAENKEKDALEFYGRNLGLTFQIADDTLDYNAELKLFGKKLVKIFLKEKLPYQ
;
A
#
# COMPACT_ATOMS: atom_id res chain seq x y z
N MET A 1 16.44 3.39 -0.22
CA MET A 1 16.08 1.96 -0.24
C MET A 1 16.18 1.49 -1.68
N LEU A 2 16.70 0.30 -1.96
CA LEU A 2 16.66 -0.25 -3.32
C LEU A 2 15.23 -0.69 -3.64
N GLU A 3 14.78 -0.52 -4.89
CA GLU A 3 13.44 -0.95 -5.33
C GLU A 3 13.17 -2.41 -4.96
N GLU A 4 14.15 -3.29 -5.17
CA GLU A 4 14.04 -4.70 -4.81
C GLU A 4 13.81 -4.93 -3.31
N THR A 5 14.45 -4.13 -2.44
CA THR A 5 14.24 -4.19 -0.99
C THR A 5 12.83 -3.74 -0.63
N TYR A 6 12.35 -2.67 -1.26
CA TYR A 6 10.99 -2.19 -1.06
C TYR A 6 9.95 -3.25 -1.46
N LEU A 7 10.09 -3.83 -2.67
CA LEU A 7 9.20 -4.89 -3.15
C LEU A 7 9.21 -6.12 -2.23
N LYS A 8 10.38 -6.52 -1.71
CA LYS A 8 10.47 -7.61 -0.71
C LYS A 8 9.69 -7.29 0.56
N ILE A 9 9.79 -6.07 1.07
CA ILE A 9 9.10 -5.64 2.29
C ILE A 9 7.59 -5.67 2.09
N ILE A 10 7.08 -5.01 1.05
CA ILE A 10 5.62 -4.95 0.81
C ILE A 10 5.04 -6.32 0.43
N SER A 11 5.85 -7.17 -0.23
CA SER A 11 5.45 -8.55 -0.51
C SER A 11 5.20 -9.32 0.79
N ALA A 12 6.19 -9.32 1.70
CA ALA A 12 6.10 -10.05 2.97
C ALA A 12 5.04 -9.46 3.92
N LYS A 13 4.93 -8.14 3.98
CA LYS A 13 4.02 -7.44 4.90
C LYS A 13 2.55 -7.55 4.49
N THR A 14 2.28 -7.48 3.19
CA THR A 14 0.91 -7.31 2.69
C THR A 14 0.53 -8.36 1.65
N ALA A 15 1.36 -8.57 0.62
CA ALA A 15 0.98 -9.42 -0.51
C ALA A 15 0.82 -10.91 -0.15
N GLU A 16 1.65 -11.46 0.73
CA GLU A 16 1.58 -12.88 1.12
C GLU A 16 0.26 -13.21 1.82
N LEU A 17 -0.32 -12.28 2.59
CA LEU A 17 -1.61 -12.52 3.22
C LEU A 17 -2.76 -12.60 2.20
N PHE A 18 -2.75 -11.74 1.18
CA PHE A 18 -3.73 -11.80 0.08
C PHE A 18 -3.59 -13.09 -0.74
N ALA A 19 -2.34 -13.48 -1.03
CA ALA A 19 -2.03 -14.73 -1.74
C ALA A 19 -2.53 -15.95 -0.94
N ALA A 20 -2.26 -15.99 0.36
CA ALA A 20 -2.71 -17.06 1.24
C ALA A 20 -4.24 -17.09 1.33
N ALA A 21 -4.91 -15.96 1.54
CA ALA A 21 -6.36 -15.89 1.69
C ALA A 21 -7.09 -16.42 0.43
N THR A 22 -6.65 -15.97 -0.75
CA THR A 22 -7.22 -16.40 -2.04
C THR A 22 -6.96 -17.89 -2.32
N LYS A 23 -5.74 -18.37 -2.05
CA LYS A 23 -5.39 -19.80 -2.19
C LYS A 23 -6.15 -20.69 -1.21
N VAL A 24 -6.30 -20.27 0.04
CA VAL A 24 -7.06 -21.01 1.07
C VAL A 24 -8.53 -21.12 0.65
N GLY A 25 -9.13 -20.05 0.12
CA GLY A 25 -10.48 -20.10 -0.45
C GLY A 25 -10.62 -21.18 -1.54
N ALA A 26 -9.64 -21.25 -2.45
CA ALA A 26 -9.58 -22.26 -3.51
C ALA A 26 -9.39 -23.69 -2.97
N ILE A 27 -8.62 -23.86 -1.90
CA ILE A 27 -8.42 -25.15 -1.24
C ILE A 27 -9.73 -25.63 -0.61
N LEU A 28 -10.43 -24.74 0.11
CA LEU A 28 -11.68 -25.06 0.78
C LEU A 28 -12.82 -25.40 -0.20
N SER A 29 -12.82 -24.78 -1.39
CA SER A 29 -13.76 -25.12 -2.47
C SER A 29 -13.38 -26.38 -3.26
N LYS A 30 -12.27 -27.04 -2.92
CA LYS A 30 -11.74 -28.22 -3.63
C LYS A 30 -11.47 -27.94 -5.12
N ALA A 31 -11.05 -26.72 -5.44
CA ALA A 31 -10.67 -26.32 -6.79
C ALA A 31 -9.50 -27.15 -7.33
N GLU A 32 -9.27 -27.11 -8.64
CA GLU A 32 -8.12 -27.75 -9.26
C GLU A 32 -6.81 -27.03 -8.87
N ASN A 33 -5.67 -27.73 -8.97
CA ASN A 33 -4.38 -27.12 -8.60
C ASN A 33 -4.07 -25.87 -9.44
N LYS A 34 -4.42 -25.90 -10.74
CA LYS A 34 -4.27 -24.74 -11.62
C LYS A 34 -5.03 -23.52 -11.11
N GLU A 35 -6.23 -23.70 -10.57
CA GLU A 35 -7.05 -22.61 -10.04
C GLU A 35 -6.51 -22.10 -8.70
N LYS A 36 -6.01 -23.00 -7.83
CA LYS A 36 -5.34 -22.61 -6.58
C LYS A 36 -4.13 -21.72 -6.85
N ASP A 37 -3.28 -22.12 -7.79
CA ASP A 37 -2.06 -21.38 -8.14
C ASP A 37 -2.39 -20.06 -8.85
N ALA A 38 -3.42 -20.05 -9.71
CA ALA A 38 -3.93 -18.83 -10.31
C ALA A 38 -4.48 -17.85 -9.27
N LEU A 39 -5.21 -18.34 -8.25
CA LEU A 39 -5.74 -17.52 -7.18
C LEU A 39 -4.64 -17.00 -6.25
N GLU A 40 -3.65 -17.82 -5.91
CA GLU A 40 -2.46 -17.36 -5.18
C GLU A 40 -1.74 -16.24 -5.93
N PHE A 41 -1.49 -16.44 -7.22
CA PHE A 41 -0.83 -15.44 -8.07
C PHE A 41 -1.66 -14.15 -8.14
N TYR A 42 -2.97 -14.27 -8.33
CA TYR A 42 -3.88 -13.12 -8.30
C TYR A 42 -3.81 -12.38 -6.96
N GLY A 43 -3.91 -13.09 -5.84
CA GLY A 43 -3.85 -12.50 -4.51
C GLY A 43 -2.53 -11.78 -4.24
N ARG A 44 -1.40 -12.40 -4.60
CA ARG A 44 -0.07 -11.78 -4.44
C ARG A 44 0.02 -10.45 -5.22
N ASN A 45 -0.36 -10.44 -6.49
CA ASN A 45 -0.29 -9.23 -7.31
C ASN A 45 -1.28 -8.16 -6.85
N LEU A 46 -2.47 -8.56 -6.39
CA LEU A 46 -3.46 -7.63 -5.83
C LEU A 46 -2.91 -6.96 -4.57
N GLY A 47 -2.32 -7.73 -3.64
CA GLY A 47 -1.77 -7.18 -2.40
C GLY A 47 -0.56 -6.26 -2.64
N LEU A 48 0.31 -6.59 -3.60
CA LEU A 48 1.39 -5.68 -4.04
C LEU A 48 0.82 -4.36 -4.59
N THR A 49 -0.13 -4.47 -5.53
CA THR A 49 -0.78 -3.30 -6.15
C THR A 49 -1.46 -2.43 -5.10
N PHE A 50 -2.14 -3.06 -4.14
CA PHE A 50 -2.79 -2.37 -3.04
C PHE A 50 -1.80 -1.55 -2.21
N GLN A 51 -0.68 -2.15 -1.77
CA GLN A 51 0.28 -1.43 -0.93
C GLN A 51 0.98 -0.30 -1.68
N ILE A 52 1.30 -0.48 -2.97
CA ILE A 52 1.88 0.59 -3.79
C ILE A 52 0.90 1.78 -3.89
N ALA A 53 -0.38 1.50 -4.10
CA ALA A 53 -1.40 2.54 -4.16
C ALA A 53 -1.58 3.25 -2.81
N ASP A 54 -1.61 2.49 -1.71
CA ASP A 54 -1.71 2.99 -0.33
C ASP A 54 -0.54 3.92 0.02
N ASP A 55 0.70 3.47 -0.20
CA ASP A 55 1.91 4.28 0.03
C ASP A 55 1.92 5.56 -0.83
N THR A 56 1.40 5.48 -2.06
CA THR A 56 1.29 6.65 -2.96
C THR A 56 0.24 7.65 -2.45
N LEU A 57 -0.87 7.16 -1.89
CA LEU A 57 -1.91 8.01 -1.31
C LEU A 57 -1.38 8.70 -0.04
N ASP A 58 -0.67 7.98 0.82
CA ASP A 58 -0.05 8.51 2.03
C ASP A 58 0.96 9.62 1.72
N TYR A 59 1.84 9.39 0.75
CA TYR A 59 2.79 10.42 0.31
C TYR A 59 2.09 11.71 -0.15
N ASN A 60 1.02 11.58 -0.93
CA ASN A 60 0.23 12.73 -1.39
C ASN A 60 -0.51 13.43 -0.25
N ALA A 61 -0.96 12.69 0.77
CA ALA A 61 -1.59 13.25 1.95
C ALA A 61 -0.58 14.05 2.82
N GLU A 62 0.62 13.51 3.01
CA GLU A 62 1.71 14.18 3.73
C GLU A 62 2.12 15.50 3.05
N LEU A 63 2.27 15.50 1.72
CA LEU A 63 2.56 16.72 0.95
C LEU A 63 1.49 17.80 1.16
N LYS A 64 0.21 17.42 1.14
CA LYS A 64 -0.90 18.35 1.40
C LYS A 64 -0.87 18.89 2.83
N LEU A 65 -0.58 18.05 3.82
CA LEU A 65 -0.48 18.45 5.22
C LEU A 65 0.69 19.43 5.43
N PHE A 66 1.82 19.15 4.81
CA PHE A 66 3.00 20.02 4.83
C PHE A 66 2.69 21.39 4.23
N GLY A 67 2.03 21.44 3.05
CA GLY A 67 1.59 22.69 2.42
C GLY A 67 0.67 23.51 3.32
N LYS A 68 -0.32 22.87 3.97
CA LYS A 68 -1.18 23.55 4.95
C LYS A 68 -0.39 24.12 6.14
N LYS A 69 0.60 23.37 6.65
CA LYS A 69 1.44 23.81 7.77
C LYS A 69 2.29 25.03 7.39
N LEU A 70 2.91 25.03 6.21
CA LEU A 70 3.66 26.18 5.69
C LEU A 70 2.80 27.43 5.55
N VAL A 71 1.60 27.30 4.97
CA VAL A 71 0.66 28.44 4.83
C VAL A 71 0.30 29.00 6.20
N LYS A 72 0.02 28.14 7.19
CA LYS A 72 -0.29 28.57 8.56
C LYS A 72 0.87 29.31 9.22
N ILE A 73 2.12 28.85 9.01
CA ILE A 73 3.33 29.52 9.52
C ILE A 73 3.47 30.89 8.85
N PHE A 74 3.38 30.96 7.53
CA PHE A 74 3.49 32.21 6.77
C PHE A 74 2.45 33.26 7.20
N LEU A 75 1.20 32.85 7.42
CA LEU A 75 0.15 33.75 7.92
C LEU A 75 0.45 34.25 9.34
N LYS A 76 1.05 33.41 10.19
CA LYS A 76 1.44 33.79 11.56
C LYS A 76 2.59 34.79 11.56
N GLU A 77 3.56 34.66 10.66
CA GLU A 77 4.67 35.63 10.52
C GLU A 77 4.25 36.96 9.89
N LYS A 78 3.14 37.01 9.15
CA LYS A 78 2.53 38.26 8.68
C LYS A 78 1.64 38.95 9.71
N LEU A 79 1.37 38.32 10.86
CA LEU A 79 0.67 38.91 12.01
C LEU A 79 1.59 39.18 13.22
N PRO A 80 2.77 39.84 13.10
CA PRO A 80 3.59 40.15 14.27
C PRO A 80 3.13 41.41 15.03
N TYR A 81 2.14 42.16 14.53
CA TYR A 81 1.70 43.42 15.14
C TYR A 81 0.18 43.62 15.07
N GLN A 82 -0.56 42.98 15.98
CA GLN A 82 -1.77 43.53 16.62
C GLN A 82 -1.78 43.08 18.08
#